data_AF-X0YKC6-F1
#
_entry.id   AF-X0YKC6-F1
#
_cell.length_a   1.000
_cell.length_b   1.000
_cell.length_c   1.000
_cell.angle_alpha   90.00
_cell.angle_beta   90.00
_cell.angle_gamma   90.00
#
_symmetry.space_group_name_H-M   'P 1'
#
loop_
_entity.id
_entity.type
_entity.pdbx_description
1 polymer ?
#
loop_
_entity_poly.entity_id
_entity_poly.type
_entity_poly.pdbx_seq_one_letter_code
_entity_poly.pdbx_strand_id
1 'polypeptide(L)'
;VRQRGGKPKEPLEYKQDYHRRLMERIHDRREALRSERTAPDSMLVPYATDLLSALQDKGLQLYVASGTDQCYVEEEIALLELDRFFADHVYGALEDHRAFSKAMVIERILRENNVDGTRLLGFGDGYVEIENIKSVGGIAVAVASDEAERSGRPDPWKRDRLIGIGADIVIPDYQDYAALLLYLWKSSDGGSHAL
;
A
#
# COMPACT_ATOMS: atom_id res chain seq x y z
N VAL A 1 30.30 -0.99 -7.53
CA VAL A 1 30.99 -0.12 -8.51
C VAL A 1 32.51 -0.09 -8.27
N ARG A 2 33.00 0.31 -7.09
CA ARG A 2 34.45 0.30 -6.76
C ARG A 2 35.11 -1.07 -6.80
N GLN A 3 34.45 -2.11 -6.26
CA GLN A 3 34.93 -3.51 -6.30
C GLN A 3 35.05 -4.07 -7.73
N ARG A 4 34.50 -3.39 -8.75
CA ARG A 4 34.61 -3.74 -10.16
C ARG A 4 35.43 -2.71 -10.97
N GLY A 5 36.23 -1.86 -10.30
CA GLY A 5 37.12 -0.87 -10.93
C GLY A 5 36.47 0.42 -11.42
N GLY A 6 35.18 0.64 -11.15
CA GLY A 6 34.46 1.85 -11.57
C GLY A 6 34.47 2.98 -10.52
N LYS A 7 34.26 4.22 -10.97
CA LYS A 7 33.96 5.36 -10.10
C LYS A 7 32.45 5.44 -9.86
N PRO A 8 31.97 5.37 -8.61
CA PRO A 8 30.54 5.54 -8.34
C PRO A 8 30.11 6.96 -8.70
N LYS A 9 28.94 7.08 -9.33
CA LYS A 9 28.23 8.36 -9.45
C LYS A 9 27.72 8.79 -8.07
N GLU A 10 27.24 10.02 -7.97
CA GLU A 10 26.50 10.44 -6.77
C GLU A 10 25.21 9.61 -6.62
N PRO A 11 24.78 9.28 -5.39
CA PRO A 11 23.56 8.50 -5.15
C PRO A 11 22.31 9.05 -5.86
N LEU A 12 22.20 10.38 -5.95
CA LEU A 12 21.10 11.06 -6.63
C LEU A 12 21.04 10.72 -8.13
N GLU A 13 22.18 10.60 -8.80
CA GLU A 13 22.22 10.24 -10.23
C GLU A 13 21.71 8.81 -10.45
N TYR A 14 22.01 7.89 -9.53
CA TYR A 14 21.46 6.52 -9.60
C TYR A 14 19.94 6.51 -9.41
N LYS A 15 19.41 7.34 -8.50
CA LYS A 15 17.96 7.51 -8.30
C LYS A 15 17.29 8.04 -9.57
N GLN A 16 17.86 9.07 -10.18
CA GLN A 16 17.36 9.65 -11.44
C GLN A 16 17.41 8.64 -12.60
N ASP A 17 18.51 7.91 -12.74
CA ASP A 17 18.65 6.85 -13.75
C ASP A 17 17.61 5.74 -13.56
N TYR A 18 17.34 5.35 -12.31
CA TYR A 18 16.29 4.39 -11.97
C TYR A 18 14.90 4.92 -12.31
N HIS A 19 14.57 6.16 -11.93
CA HIS A 19 13.26 6.77 -12.22
C HIS A 19 13.01 6.88 -13.72
N ARG A 20 14.00 7.34 -14.50
CA ARG A 20 13.87 7.39 -15.95
C ARG A 20 13.50 6.03 -16.55
N ARG A 21 14.23 4.97 -16.17
CA ARG A 21 13.97 3.60 -16.68
C ARG A 21 12.64 3.04 -16.23
N LEU A 22 12.25 3.34 -14.98
CA LEU A 22 10.94 2.95 -14.47
C LEU A 22 9.83 3.62 -15.27
N MET A 23 9.92 4.94 -15.47
CA MET A 23 8.95 5.73 -16.23
C MET A 23 8.86 5.27 -17.69
N GLU A 24 9.98 4.97 -18.34
CA GLU A 24 10.01 4.35 -19.68
C GLU A 24 9.25 3.02 -19.72
N ARG A 25 9.45 2.15 -18.71
CA ARG A 25 8.79 0.84 -18.65
C ARG A 25 7.28 0.92 -18.41
N ILE A 26 6.82 1.92 -17.67
CA ILE A 26 5.39 2.08 -17.34
C ILE A 26 4.67 3.08 -18.25
N HIS A 27 5.37 3.69 -19.20
CA HIS A 27 4.84 4.71 -20.10
C HIS A 27 3.57 4.22 -20.82
N ASP A 28 3.63 3.06 -21.47
CA ASP A 28 2.50 2.52 -22.24
C ASP A 28 1.26 2.28 -21.38
N ARG A 29 1.45 1.84 -20.12
CA ARG A 29 0.34 1.61 -19.17
C ARG A 29 -0.31 2.94 -18.77
N ARG A 30 0.50 3.96 -18.49
CA ARG A 30 0.00 5.31 -18.14
C ARG A 30 -0.70 5.94 -19.32
N GLU A 31 -0.13 5.85 -20.52
CA GLU A 31 -0.77 6.37 -21.73
C GLU A 31 -2.08 5.62 -22.04
N ALA A 32 -2.14 4.31 -21.82
CA ALA A 32 -3.38 3.55 -21.99
C ALA A 32 -4.49 4.02 -21.03
N LEU A 33 -4.14 4.37 -19.78
CA LEU A 33 -5.08 4.98 -18.84
C LEU A 33 -5.47 6.40 -19.26
N ARG A 34 -4.48 7.25 -19.58
CA ARG A 34 -4.69 8.65 -20.01
C ARG A 34 -5.58 8.78 -21.24
N SER A 35 -5.45 7.84 -22.18
CA SER A 35 -6.23 7.84 -23.41
C SER A 35 -7.48 6.97 -23.32
N GLU A 36 -7.86 6.50 -22.13
CA GLU A 36 -9.03 5.64 -21.89
C GLU A 36 -9.04 4.35 -22.73
N ARG A 37 -7.87 3.88 -23.19
CA ARG A 37 -7.72 2.60 -23.92
C ARG A 37 -7.86 1.40 -23.00
N THR A 38 -7.77 1.62 -21.69
CA THR A 38 -7.81 0.59 -20.67
C THR A 38 -8.54 1.12 -19.45
N ALA A 39 -9.45 0.31 -18.90
CA ALA A 39 -10.19 0.70 -17.71
C ALA A 39 -9.26 0.70 -16.47
N PRO A 40 -9.36 1.71 -15.58
CA PRO A 40 -8.60 1.77 -14.33
C PRO A 40 -8.62 0.47 -13.53
N ASP A 41 -9.79 -0.13 -13.34
CA ASP A 41 -9.98 -1.37 -12.57
C ASP A 41 -9.16 -2.55 -13.10
N SER A 42 -8.86 -2.58 -14.40
CA SER A 42 -8.02 -3.64 -14.98
C SER A 42 -6.56 -3.55 -14.55
N MET A 43 -6.11 -2.39 -14.05
CA MET A 43 -4.75 -2.13 -13.54
C MET A 43 -4.67 -2.20 -12.01
N LEU A 44 -5.81 -2.34 -11.33
CA LEU A 44 -5.88 -2.52 -9.88
C LEU A 44 -5.80 -4.00 -9.48
N VAL A 45 -5.43 -4.23 -8.22
CA VAL A 45 -5.70 -5.52 -7.58
C VAL A 45 -7.22 -5.74 -7.61
N PRO A 46 -7.71 -6.93 -8.03
CA PRO A 46 -9.14 -7.19 -8.13
C PRO A 46 -9.90 -6.76 -6.86
N TYR A 47 -11.04 -6.08 -7.05
CA TYR A 47 -11.93 -5.60 -5.99
C TYR A 47 -11.35 -4.54 -5.04
N ALA A 48 -10.28 -3.84 -5.43
CA ALA A 48 -9.69 -2.76 -4.62
C ALA A 48 -10.69 -1.63 -4.35
N THR A 49 -11.42 -1.17 -5.38
CA THR A 49 -12.41 -0.09 -5.26
C THR A 49 -13.60 -0.49 -4.38
N ASP A 50 -14.05 -1.75 -4.46
CA ASP A 50 -15.09 -2.30 -3.59
C ASP A 50 -14.67 -2.31 -2.11
N LEU A 51 -13.44 -2.74 -1.82
CA LEU A 51 -12.90 -2.71 -0.46
C LEU A 51 -12.80 -1.27 0.06
N LEU A 52 -12.24 -0.35 -0.73
CA LEU A 52 -12.08 1.05 -0.32
C LEU A 52 -13.44 1.70 -0.04
N SER A 53 -14.43 1.46 -0.89
CA SER A 53 -15.81 1.94 -0.70
C SER A 53 -16.41 1.38 0.59
N ALA A 54 -16.29 0.07 0.82
CA ALA A 54 -16.82 -0.58 2.02
C ALA A 54 -16.12 -0.13 3.33
N LEU A 55 -14.84 0.24 3.26
CA LEU A 55 -14.13 0.84 4.40
C LEU A 55 -14.62 2.26 4.69
N GLN A 56 -14.86 3.09 3.66
CA GLN A 56 -15.46 4.42 3.83
C GLN A 56 -16.88 4.35 4.39
N ASP A 57 -17.71 3.40 3.92
CA ASP A 57 -19.07 3.17 4.42
C ASP A 57 -19.08 2.79 5.92
N LYS A 58 -17.97 2.21 6.40
CA LYS A 58 -17.74 1.90 7.82
C LYS A 58 -17.15 3.07 8.61
N GLY A 59 -16.99 4.23 7.99
CA GLY A 59 -16.52 5.47 8.60
C GLY A 59 -15.00 5.58 8.74
N LEU A 60 -14.22 4.77 8.01
CA LEU A 60 -12.76 4.89 8.05
C LEU A 60 -12.29 6.05 7.17
N GLN A 61 -11.35 6.82 7.71
CA GLN A 61 -10.54 7.74 6.94
C GLN A 61 -9.39 6.96 6.29
N LEU A 62 -9.26 7.10 4.97
CA LEU A 62 -8.31 6.31 4.18
C LEU A 62 -7.07 7.13 3.85
N TYR A 63 -5.93 6.43 3.85
CA TYR A 63 -4.60 7.00 3.64
C TYR A 63 -3.80 6.12 2.69
N VAL A 64 -2.95 6.72 1.85
CA VAL A 64 -1.95 6.01 1.04
C VAL A 64 -0.56 6.46 1.45
N ALA A 65 0.31 5.49 1.78
CA ALA A 65 1.73 5.72 2.03
C ALA A 65 2.57 4.89 1.04
N SER A 66 3.26 5.56 0.11
CA SER A 66 4.04 4.93 -0.95
C SER A 66 5.52 5.32 -0.87
N GLY A 67 6.40 4.38 -1.22
CA GLY A 67 7.84 4.67 -1.37
C GLY A 67 8.19 5.39 -2.66
N THR A 68 7.23 5.53 -3.58
CA THR A 68 7.37 6.27 -4.84
C THR A 68 7.30 7.77 -4.59
N ASP A 69 8.03 8.58 -5.37
CA ASP A 69 8.00 10.05 -5.23
C ASP A 69 6.57 10.60 -5.32
N GLN A 70 6.23 11.57 -4.45
CA GLN A 70 4.89 12.15 -4.28
C GLN A 70 4.16 12.42 -5.60
N CYS A 71 4.82 13.13 -6.53
CA CYS A 71 4.20 13.55 -7.79
C CYS A 71 3.75 12.37 -8.67
N TYR A 72 4.46 11.24 -8.62
CA TYR A 72 4.08 10.05 -9.38
C TYR A 72 2.93 9.31 -8.70
N VAL A 73 2.87 9.30 -7.36
CA VAL A 73 1.78 8.69 -6.62
C VAL A 73 0.47 9.45 -6.85
N GLU A 74 0.52 10.78 -6.77
CA GLU A 74 -0.64 11.64 -7.06
C GLU A 74 -1.16 11.44 -8.48
N GLU A 75 -0.26 11.35 -9.46
CA GLU A 75 -0.64 11.06 -10.84
C GLU A 75 -1.26 9.66 -10.98
N GLU A 76 -0.69 8.63 -10.36
CA GLU A 76 -1.25 7.28 -10.41
C GLU A 76 -2.62 7.19 -9.76
N ILE A 77 -2.82 7.85 -8.60
CA ILE A 77 -4.12 7.93 -7.93
C ILE A 77 -5.17 8.57 -8.83
N ALA A 78 -4.82 9.67 -9.52
CA ALA A 78 -5.73 10.33 -10.46
C ALA A 78 -6.03 9.46 -11.70
N LEU A 79 -5.02 8.82 -12.29
CA LEU A 79 -5.19 7.95 -13.45
C LEU A 79 -6.01 6.69 -13.14
N LEU A 80 -5.99 6.24 -11.88
CA LEU A 80 -6.73 5.07 -11.42
C LEU A 80 -8.10 5.44 -10.80
N GLU A 81 -8.50 6.72 -10.84
CA GLU A 81 -9.76 7.22 -10.26
C GLU A 81 -9.92 6.87 -8.76
N LEU A 82 -8.79 6.93 -8.03
CA LEU A 82 -8.73 6.63 -6.61
C LEU A 82 -8.75 7.88 -5.72
N ASP A 83 -8.68 9.08 -6.31
CA ASP A 83 -8.67 10.37 -5.62
C ASP A 83 -9.86 10.54 -4.67
N ARG A 84 -11.05 10.07 -5.09
CA ARG A 84 -12.28 10.05 -4.28
C ARG A 84 -12.15 9.31 -2.93
N PHE A 85 -11.21 8.39 -2.80
CA PHE A 85 -11.02 7.60 -1.58
C PHE A 85 -10.09 8.29 -0.58
N PHE A 86 -9.07 8.98 -1.07
CA PHE A 86 -7.96 9.46 -0.24
C PHE A 86 -7.95 10.97 -0.05
N ALA A 87 -8.56 11.75 -0.95
CA ALA A 87 -8.48 13.21 -0.95
C ALA A 87 -7.01 13.66 -0.80
N ASP A 88 -6.71 14.50 0.20
CA ASP A 88 -5.36 15.02 0.47
C ASP A 88 -4.47 14.03 1.27
N HIS A 89 -4.95 12.82 1.56
CA HIS A 89 -4.24 11.82 2.37
C HIS A 89 -3.34 10.89 1.54
N VAL A 90 -2.63 11.45 0.56
CA VAL A 90 -1.69 10.75 -0.30
C VAL A 90 -0.26 11.16 0.07
N TYR A 91 0.55 10.20 0.51
CA TYR A 91 1.91 10.42 0.99
C TYR A 91 2.90 9.54 0.22
N GLY A 92 3.68 10.17 -0.65
CA GLY A 92 4.82 9.59 -1.36
C GLY A 92 6.16 10.12 -0.84
N ALA A 93 7.24 9.55 -1.36
CA ALA A 93 8.59 9.94 -1.02
C ALA A 93 8.89 11.39 -1.44
N LEU A 94 9.64 12.09 -0.59
CA LEU A 94 10.16 13.43 -0.85
C LEU A 94 11.62 13.35 -1.35
N GLU A 95 12.09 14.40 -2.02
CA GLU A 95 13.47 14.45 -2.54
C GLU A 95 14.52 14.24 -1.44
N ASP A 96 14.27 14.80 -0.25
CA ASP A 96 15.04 14.46 0.94
C ASP A 96 14.54 13.13 1.53
N HIS A 97 15.26 12.05 1.23
CA HIS A 97 15.04 10.71 1.75
C HIS A 97 15.01 10.64 3.29
N ARG A 98 15.57 11.62 4.02
CA ARG A 98 15.44 11.71 5.48
C ARG A 98 14.08 12.24 5.93
N ALA A 99 13.39 12.95 5.05
CA ALA A 99 12.10 13.56 5.32
C ALA A 99 10.91 12.60 5.13
N PHE A 100 11.14 11.37 4.65
CA PHE A 100 10.07 10.41 4.40
C PHE A 100 10.42 8.97 4.81
N SER A 101 9.57 8.41 5.67
CA SER A 101 9.44 6.96 5.84
C SER A 101 7.97 6.62 6.06
N LYS A 102 7.56 5.39 5.70
CA LYS A 102 6.18 4.93 5.96
C LYS A 102 5.85 4.95 7.46
N ALA A 103 6.84 4.70 8.31
CA ALA A 103 6.72 4.85 9.76
C ALA A 103 6.36 6.29 10.16
N MET A 104 7.03 7.31 9.58
CA MET A 104 6.71 8.72 9.84
C MET A 104 5.29 9.09 9.36
N VAL A 105 4.83 8.51 8.26
CA VAL A 105 3.44 8.71 7.80
C VAL A 105 2.46 8.12 8.81
N ILE A 106 2.69 6.89 9.28
CA ILE A 106 1.85 6.25 10.32
C ILE A 106 1.83 7.09 11.60
N GLU A 107 3.00 7.49 12.11
CA GLU A 107 3.10 8.33 13.31
C GLU A 107 2.33 9.64 13.16
N ARG A 108 2.46 10.29 11.99
CA ARG A 108 1.74 11.51 11.66
C ARG A 108 0.22 11.29 11.67
N ILE A 109 -0.27 10.23 11.04
CA ILE A 109 -1.70 9.87 10.98
C ILE A 109 -2.24 9.67 12.40
N LEU A 110 -1.56 8.87 13.22
CA LEU A 110 -2.00 8.59 14.59
C LEU A 110 -2.05 9.87 15.44
N ARG A 111 -1.02 10.72 15.32
CA ARG A 111 -0.93 11.99 16.05
C ARG A 111 -1.99 13.00 15.61
N GLU A 112 -2.17 13.21 14.31
CA GLU A 112 -3.11 14.21 13.76
C GLU A 112 -4.56 13.84 14.06
N ASN A 113 -4.89 12.54 14.09
CA ASN A 113 -6.23 12.07 14.42
C ASN A 113 -6.45 11.82 15.92
N ASN A 114 -5.40 11.92 16.74
CA ASN A 114 -5.43 11.56 18.17
C ASN A 114 -5.98 10.14 18.40
N VAL A 115 -5.44 9.17 17.65
CA VAL A 115 -5.88 7.77 17.64
C VAL A 115 -4.76 6.87 18.13
N ASP A 116 -5.11 5.89 18.95
CA ASP A 116 -4.18 4.84 19.39
C ASP A 116 -3.84 3.88 18.24
N GLY A 117 -2.59 3.43 18.16
CA GLY A 117 -2.13 2.57 17.07
C GLY A 117 -2.89 1.24 16.93
N THR A 118 -3.53 0.74 17.99
CA THR A 118 -4.41 -0.45 17.93
C THR A 118 -5.66 -0.26 17.06
N ARG A 119 -6.03 0.99 16.74
CA ARG A 119 -7.13 1.31 15.82
C ARG A 119 -6.66 1.46 14.38
N LEU A 120 -5.36 1.30 14.10
CA LEU A 120 -4.84 1.31 12.74
C LEU A 120 -5.10 -0.04 12.08
N LEU A 121 -5.83 -0.01 10.98
CA LEU A 121 -5.92 -1.11 10.02
C LEU A 121 -5.04 -0.75 8.82
N GLY A 122 -4.06 -1.59 8.51
CA GLY A 122 -3.16 -1.34 7.38
C GLY A 122 -3.09 -2.51 6.42
N PHE A 123 -2.98 -2.17 5.14
CA PHE A 123 -2.84 -3.11 4.04
C PHE A 123 -1.48 -2.93 3.38
N GLY A 124 -0.81 -4.04 3.04
CA GLY A 124 0.47 -3.99 2.34
C GLY A 124 0.91 -5.35 1.82
N ASP A 125 1.76 -5.36 0.81
CA ASP A 125 2.27 -6.57 0.15
C ASP A 125 3.76 -6.84 0.46
N GLY A 126 4.38 -5.97 1.25
CA GLY A 126 5.80 -5.96 1.56
C GLY A 126 6.13 -5.99 3.04
N TYR A 127 7.43 -6.14 3.32
CA TYR A 127 7.97 -6.22 4.68
C TYR A 127 7.71 -4.93 5.48
N VAL A 128 8.00 -3.79 4.85
CA VAL A 128 8.06 -2.49 5.54
C VAL A 128 6.69 -2.05 6.02
N GLU A 129 5.65 -2.35 5.26
CA GLU A 129 4.27 -1.98 5.59
C GLU A 129 3.81 -2.79 6.80
N ILE A 130 3.96 -4.11 6.75
CA ILE A 130 3.54 -5.00 7.83
C ILE A 130 4.31 -4.68 9.12
N GLU A 131 5.64 -4.54 9.05
CA GLU A 131 6.45 -4.21 10.23
C GLU A 131 6.00 -2.89 10.89
N ASN A 132 5.79 -1.83 10.11
CA ASN A 132 5.42 -0.52 10.65
C ASN A 132 4.00 -0.51 11.26
N ILE A 133 3.05 -1.26 10.68
CA ILE A 133 1.71 -1.39 11.27
C ILE A 133 1.80 -2.15 12.59
N LYS A 134 2.55 -3.26 12.63
CA LYS A 134 2.72 -4.06 13.84
C LYS A 134 3.47 -3.30 14.93
N SER A 135 4.43 -2.45 14.59
CA SER A 135 5.22 -1.70 15.58
C SER A 135 4.38 -0.70 16.39
N VAL A 136 3.22 -0.28 15.86
CA VAL A 136 2.27 0.59 16.57
C VAL A 136 1.07 -0.19 17.16
N GLY A 137 1.07 -1.52 17.09
CA GLY A 137 0.01 -2.36 17.62
C GLY A 137 -1.23 -2.49 16.71
N GLY A 138 -1.14 -2.02 15.46
CA GLY A 138 -2.23 -2.11 14.49
C GLY A 138 -2.48 -3.53 13.97
N ILE A 139 -3.57 -3.67 13.22
CA ILE A 139 -3.92 -4.89 12.49
C ILE A 139 -3.34 -4.80 11.08
N ALA A 140 -2.43 -5.73 10.76
CA ALA A 140 -1.77 -5.80 9.47
C ALA A 140 -2.41 -6.87 8.58
N VAL A 141 -3.04 -6.44 7.49
CA VAL A 141 -3.57 -7.29 6.43
C VAL A 141 -2.57 -7.34 5.28
N ALA A 142 -1.92 -8.49 5.13
CA ALA A 142 -0.96 -8.75 4.07
C ALA A 142 -1.66 -9.17 2.77
N VAL A 143 -1.34 -8.47 1.67
CA VAL A 143 -1.87 -8.74 0.34
C VAL A 143 -0.83 -9.53 -0.44
N ALA A 144 -0.91 -10.85 -0.36
CA ALA A 144 0.01 -11.78 -1.00
C ALA A 144 -0.36 -12.03 -2.48
N SER A 145 -0.59 -10.98 -3.26
CA SER A 145 -1.12 -11.11 -4.63
C SER A 145 -0.16 -11.80 -5.59
N ASP A 146 -0.74 -12.69 -6.40
CA ASP A 146 -0.15 -13.20 -7.64
C ASP A 146 -0.32 -12.15 -8.75
N GLU A 147 0.61 -11.19 -8.80
CA GLU A 147 0.60 -10.10 -9.78
C GLU A 147 0.81 -10.55 -11.22
N ALA A 148 1.44 -11.73 -11.41
CA ALA A 148 1.78 -12.24 -12.73
C ALA A 148 0.57 -12.85 -13.43
N GLU A 149 -0.11 -13.79 -12.76
CA GLU A 149 -1.23 -14.53 -13.36
C GLU A 149 -2.59 -14.01 -12.89
N ARG A 150 -2.64 -13.16 -11.85
CA ARG A 150 -3.88 -12.64 -11.24
C ARG A 150 -4.85 -13.78 -10.91
N SER A 151 -4.32 -14.86 -10.36
CA SER A 151 -5.03 -16.15 -10.23
C SER A 151 -6.10 -16.20 -9.13
N GLY A 152 -6.26 -15.14 -8.34
CA GLY A 152 -7.07 -15.15 -7.11
C GLY A 152 -6.48 -16.03 -5.99
N ARG A 153 -5.22 -16.45 -6.15
CA ARG A 153 -4.47 -17.25 -5.17
C ARG A 153 -3.28 -16.47 -4.67
N PRO A 154 -2.83 -16.74 -3.43
CA PRO A 154 -1.69 -16.02 -2.91
C PRO A 154 -0.41 -16.53 -3.59
N ASP A 155 0.50 -15.61 -3.93
CA ASP A 155 1.87 -16.00 -4.27
C ASP A 155 2.48 -16.73 -3.07
N PRO A 156 2.93 -18.00 -3.22
CA PRO A 156 3.36 -18.82 -2.09
C PRO A 156 4.52 -18.22 -1.32
N TRP A 157 5.49 -17.64 -2.02
CA TRP A 157 6.68 -17.05 -1.40
C TRP A 157 6.33 -15.78 -0.63
N LYS A 158 5.54 -14.89 -1.25
CA LYS A 158 5.06 -13.64 -0.65
C LYS A 158 4.22 -13.95 0.59
N ARG A 159 3.33 -14.94 0.52
CA ARG A 159 2.53 -15.41 1.65
C ARG A 159 3.40 -15.85 2.82
N ASP A 160 4.30 -16.81 2.61
CA ASP A 160 5.11 -17.37 3.70
C ASP A 160 6.02 -16.29 4.32
N ARG A 161 6.55 -15.39 3.48
CA ARG A 161 7.31 -14.24 3.94
C ARG A 161 6.47 -13.31 4.83
N LEU A 162 5.27 -12.91 4.39
CA LEU A 162 4.40 -11.98 5.13
C LEU A 162 3.88 -12.58 6.44
N ILE A 163 3.61 -13.89 6.48
CA ILE A 163 3.34 -14.61 7.73
C ILE A 163 4.54 -14.52 8.68
N GLY A 164 5.75 -14.77 8.17
CA GLY A 164 6.98 -14.71 8.97
C GLY A 164 7.28 -13.34 9.57
N ILE A 165 6.77 -12.26 8.97
CA ILE A 165 6.89 -10.88 9.49
C ILE A 165 5.90 -10.61 10.62
N GLY A 166 4.82 -11.39 10.72
CA GLY A 166 3.78 -11.23 11.74
C GLY A 166 2.52 -10.52 11.25
N ALA A 167 2.19 -10.65 9.96
CA ALA A 167 0.87 -10.23 9.47
C ALA A 167 -0.25 -10.98 10.20
N ASP A 168 -1.30 -10.27 10.60
CA ASP A 168 -2.44 -10.86 11.32
C ASP A 168 -3.35 -11.66 10.37
N ILE A 169 -3.48 -11.17 9.14
CA ILE A 169 -4.30 -11.78 8.08
C ILE A 169 -3.49 -11.73 6.78
N VAL A 170 -3.55 -12.80 5.98
CA VAL A 170 -2.97 -12.83 4.63
C VAL A 170 -4.04 -13.18 3.62
N ILE A 171 -4.22 -12.34 2.62
CA ILE A 171 -5.22 -12.48 1.54
C ILE A 171 -4.53 -12.53 0.17
N PRO A 172 -5.10 -13.22 -0.83
CA PRO A 172 -4.56 -13.25 -2.19
C PRO A 172 -4.82 -11.95 -2.95
N ASP A 173 -6.02 -11.40 -2.81
CA ASP A 173 -6.48 -10.14 -3.37
C ASP A 173 -7.69 -9.69 -2.55
N TYR A 174 -8.50 -8.76 -3.09
CA TYR A 174 -9.67 -8.26 -2.39
C TYR A 174 -10.98 -8.94 -2.78
N GLN A 175 -10.96 -10.06 -3.51
CA GLN A 175 -12.20 -10.73 -3.94
C GLN A 175 -13.12 -11.08 -2.75
N ASP A 176 -12.54 -11.52 -1.64
CA ASP A 176 -13.27 -11.87 -0.42
C ASP A 176 -13.36 -10.71 0.59
N TYR A 177 -13.29 -9.45 0.13
CA TYR A 177 -13.30 -8.26 1.01
C TYR A 177 -14.48 -8.25 1.99
N ALA A 178 -15.68 -8.68 1.57
CA ALA A 178 -16.85 -8.72 2.45
C ALA A 178 -16.65 -9.69 3.63
N ALA A 179 -16.05 -10.86 3.39
CA ALA A 179 -15.73 -11.83 4.43
C ALA A 179 -14.62 -11.32 5.35
N LEU A 180 -13.60 -10.66 4.79
CA LEU A 180 -12.53 -10.01 5.54
C LEU A 180 -13.09 -8.95 6.49
N LEU A 181 -13.95 -8.06 5.99
CA LEU A 181 -14.56 -7.00 6.80
C LEU A 181 -15.48 -7.58 7.88
N LEU A 182 -16.21 -8.65 7.59
CA LEU A 182 -17.02 -9.33 8.61
C LEU A 182 -16.15 -9.90 9.74
N TYR A 183 -15.00 -10.50 9.40
CA TYR A 183 -14.05 -11.03 10.37
C TYR A 183 -13.43 -9.93 11.24
N LEU A 184 -12.97 -8.84 10.60
CA LEU A 184 -12.38 -7.70 11.30
C LEU A 184 -13.35 -7.05 12.29
N TRP A 185 -14.61 -6.85 11.89
CA TRP A 185 -15.61 -6.20 12.75
C TRP A 185 -16.19 -7.09 13.84
N LYS A 186 -16.32 -8.41 13.59
CA LYS A 186 -16.73 -9.35 14.65
C LYS A 186 -15.71 -9.43 15.78
N SER A 187 -14.43 -9.30 15.45
CA SER A 187 -13.33 -9.39 16.43
C SER A 187 -13.28 -8.17 17.35
N SER A 188 -13.78 -7.02 16.92
CA SER A 188 -13.86 -5.79 17.71
C SER A 188 -15.02 -5.73 18.73
N ASP A 189 -16.05 -6.57 18.58
CA ASP A 189 -17.17 -6.65 19.53
C ASP A 189 -16.91 -7.61 20.73
N GLY A 190 -15.77 -8.30 20.75
CA GLY A 190 -15.44 -9.34 21.74
C GLY A 190 -14.81 -8.86 23.06
N GLY A 191 -14.64 -7.54 23.25
CA GLY A 191 -13.97 -6.94 24.42
C GLY A 191 -14.87 -6.65 25.61
N SER A 192 -15.74 -7.57 26.04
CA SER A 192 -16.39 -7.50 27.36
C SER A 192 -16.92 -8.86 27.79
N HIS A 193 -16.05 -9.72 28.32
CA HIS A 193 -16.46 -10.75 29.26
C HIS A 193 -15.42 -10.87 30.37
N ALA A 194 -15.60 -10.03 31.39
CA ALA A 194 -15.20 -10.39 32.74
C ALA A 194 -16.12 -11.52 33.22
N LEU A 195 -15.51 -12.65 33.60
CA LEU A 195 -15.97 -13.52 34.67
C LEU A 195 -14.79 -13.76 35.59
#